data_AF-A0A920SSU5-F1
#
_entry.id   AF-A0A920SSU5-F1
#
_cell.length_a   1.000
_cell.length_b   1.000
_cell.length_c   1.000
_cell.angle_alpha   90.00
_cell.angle_beta   90.00
_cell.angle_gamma   90.00
#
_symmetry.space_group_name_H-M   'P 1'
#
loop_
_entity.id
_entity.type
_entity.pdbx_description
1 polymer ?
#
loop_
_entity_poly.entity_id
_entity_poly.type
_entity_poly.pdbx_seq_one_letter_code
_entity_poly.pdbx_strand_id
1 'polypeptide(L)'
;MHAIGCDFYTASSHKWLMGPKEAGILYVRAETIDRLRASDVGVGWSRALEGGARKYESLGQRDDACVAAIEKAVVFHERIGADVIEARLLEITRALKVGLRERIPTVEFHTPMGDQTSSGVMVFRVPGPT
;
A
#
# COMPACT_ATOMS: atom_id res chain seq x y z
N MET A 1 -2.04 -8.02 8.23
CA MET A 1 -1.26 -7.44 9.34
C MET A 1 -0.94 -8.44 10.42
N HIS A 2 -1.94 -9.12 11.01
CA HIS A 2 -1.68 -10.15 12.03
C HIS A 2 -0.77 -11.29 11.54
N ALA A 3 -1.01 -11.82 10.33
CA ALA A 3 -0.21 -12.90 9.75
C ALA A 3 1.29 -12.57 9.60
N ILE A 4 1.62 -11.31 9.28
CA ILE A 4 3.03 -10.86 9.15
C ILE A 4 3.64 -10.41 10.48
N GLY A 5 2.88 -10.42 11.57
CA GLY A 5 3.39 -10.06 12.88
C GLY A 5 3.80 -8.59 13.04
N CYS A 6 3.42 -7.67 12.14
CA CYS A 6 3.87 -6.29 12.21
C CYS A 6 3.29 -5.52 13.42
N ASP A 7 4.12 -4.66 14.02
CA ASP A 7 3.69 -3.74 15.09
C ASP A 7 3.03 -2.48 14.52
N PHE A 8 3.56 -2.00 13.39
CA PHE A 8 3.07 -0.81 12.69
C PHE A 8 3.07 -1.10 11.20
N TYR A 9 2.06 -0.60 10.48
CA TYR A 9 2.00 -0.69 9.03
C TYR A 9 1.34 0.55 8.44
N THR A 10 1.93 1.09 7.37
CA THR A 10 1.39 2.24 6.66
C THR A 10 1.16 1.91 5.20
N ALA A 11 0.14 2.53 4.62
CA ALA A 11 -0.11 2.45 3.18
C ALA A 11 -0.72 3.76 2.67
N SER A 12 -0.31 4.17 1.47
CA SER A 12 -0.95 5.28 0.75
C SER A 12 -2.27 4.83 0.14
N SER A 13 -3.31 5.66 0.18
CA SER A 13 -4.56 5.39 -0.54
C SER A 13 -4.44 5.61 -2.05
N HIS A 14 -3.62 6.58 -2.49
CA HIS A 14 -3.56 7.07 -3.88
C HIS A 14 -2.68 6.29 -4.86
N LYS A 15 -2.38 5.03 -4.56
CA LYS A 15 -1.64 4.14 -5.46
C LYS A 15 -2.58 3.05 -5.95
N TRP A 16 -2.29 1.81 -5.58
CA TRP A 16 -3.05 0.64 -6.02
C TRP A 16 -4.48 0.59 -5.50
N LEU A 17 -4.76 1.21 -4.35
CA LEU A 17 -6.13 1.34 -3.81
C LEU A 17 -6.96 2.38 -4.58
N MET A 18 -6.33 3.24 -5.40
CA MET A 18 -7.00 4.29 -6.17
C MET A 18 -7.86 5.27 -5.33
N GLY A 19 -7.51 5.43 -4.06
CA GLY A 19 -8.11 6.44 -3.20
C GLY A 19 -7.52 7.84 -3.43
N PRO A 20 -7.99 8.84 -2.66
CA PRO A 20 -7.55 10.22 -2.82
C PRO A 20 -6.08 10.40 -2.41
N LYS A 21 -5.43 11.43 -2.99
CA LYS A 21 -4.08 11.88 -2.58
C LYS A 21 -4.12 12.41 -1.15
N GLU A 22 -2.95 12.41 -0.51
CA GLU A 22 -2.77 12.93 0.87
C GLU A 22 -3.58 12.19 1.95
N ALA A 23 -4.13 11.04 1.61
CA ALA A 23 -4.73 10.08 2.53
C ALA A 23 -3.92 8.78 2.59
N GLY A 24 -4.13 8.03 3.67
CA GLY A 24 -3.47 6.77 3.91
C GLY A 24 -4.04 6.03 5.10
N ILE A 25 -3.48 4.86 5.35
CA ILE A 25 -3.85 3.98 6.46
C ILE A 25 -2.64 3.87 7.38
N LEU A 26 -2.89 3.98 8.68
CA LEU A 26 -1.96 3.61 9.73
C LEU A 26 -2.61 2.49 10.56
N TYR A 27 -1.99 1.32 10.54
CA TYR A 27 -2.27 0.24 11.48
C TYR A 27 -1.24 0.29 12.62
N VAL A 28 -1.74 0.17 13.84
CA VAL A 28 -0.93 0.05 15.05
C VAL A 28 -1.45 -1.13 15.85
N ARG A 29 -0.57 -2.09 16.13
CA ARG A 29 -0.85 -3.20 17.02
C ARG A 29 -1.13 -2.66 18.43
N ALA A 30 -2.23 -3.12 19.03
CA ALA A 30 -2.71 -2.63 20.32
C ALA A 30 -1.67 -2.80 21.43
N GLU A 31 -1.00 -3.95 21.48
CA GLU A 31 -0.01 -4.28 22.51
C GLU A 31 1.26 -3.43 22.43
N THR A 32 1.50 -2.76 21.30
CA THR A 32 2.70 -1.94 21.08
C THR A 32 2.39 -0.46 20.93
N ILE A 33 1.15 -0.04 21.16
CA ILE A 33 0.74 1.35 20.92
C ILE A 33 1.50 2.37 21.78
N ASP A 34 1.92 1.99 22.99
CA ASP A 34 2.68 2.86 23.89
C ASP A 34 4.11 3.13 23.41
N ARG A 35 4.60 2.35 22.44
CA ARG A 35 5.91 2.54 21.80
C ARG A 35 5.87 3.61 20.70
N LEU A 36 4.69 3.99 20.21
CA LEU A 36 4.52 4.98 19.13
C LEU A 36 3.99 6.31 19.69
N ARG A 37 4.82 7.35 19.59
CA ARG A 37 4.47 8.72 19.99
C ARG A 37 3.91 9.49 18.81
N ALA A 38 2.88 10.30 19.05
CA ALA A 38 2.38 11.23 18.04
C ALA A 38 3.36 12.41 17.90
N SER A 39 3.72 12.73 16.66
CA SER A 39 4.54 13.92 16.34
C SER A 39 3.73 15.20 16.42
N ASP A 40 2.44 15.12 16.05
CA ASP A 40 1.50 16.22 16.05
C ASP A 40 0.29 15.87 16.93
N VAL A 41 -0.15 16.82 17.74
CA VAL A 41 -1.31 16.67 18.63
C VAL A 41 -2.21 17.90 18.53
N GLY A 42 -3.50 17.67 18.35
CA GLY A 42 -4.51 18.71 18.19
C GLY A 42 -5.50 18.79 19.36
N VAL A 43 -6.53 19.62 19.17
CA VAL A 43 -7.63 19.78 20.14
C VAL A 43 -8.29 18.42 20.40
N GLY A 44 -8.49 18.08 21.68
CA GLY A 44 -9.08 16.80 22.09
C GLY A 44 -8.08 15.68 22.37
N TRP A 45 -6.76 15.94 22.28
CA TRP A 45 -5.71 14.94 22.50
C TRP A 45 -5.89 14.09 23.77
N SER A 46 -6.17 14.70 24.93
CA SER A 46 -6.32 13.96 26.19
C SER A 46 -7.42 12.89 26.12
N ARG A 47 -8.54 13.18 25.45
CA ARG A 47 -9.63 12.21 25.23
C ARG A 47 -9.23 11.16 24.20
N ALA A 48 -8.43 11.54 23.20
CA ALA A 48 -8.02 10.65 22.14
C ALA A 48 -7.11 9.50 22.62
N LEU A 49 -6.40 9.68 23.74
CA LEU A 49 -5.54 8.65 24.35
C LEU A 49 -6.28 7.34 24.64
N GLU A 50 -7.58 7.39 24.89
CA GLU A 50 -8.44 6.22 25.14
C GLU A 50 -8.86 5.49 23.84
N GLY A 51 -8.65 6.11 22.68
CA GLY A 51 -9.12 5.65 21.38
C GLY A 51 -8.18 4.70 20.62
N GLY A 52 -7.12 4.20 21.28
CA GLY A 52 -6.12 3.39 20.62
C GLY A 52 -5.44 4.15 19.46
N ALA A 53 -5.30 3.51 18.29
CA ALA A 53 -4.64 4.11 17.13
C ALA A 53 -5.36 5.37 16.59
N ARG A 54 -6.66 5.55 16.90
CA ARG A 54 -7.41 6.76 16.50
C ARG A 54 -6.82 8.04 17.10
N LYS A 55 -6.01 7.96 18.16
CA LYS A 55 -5.31 9.12 18.71
C LYS A 55 -4.42 9.82 17.68
N TYR A 56 -3.83 9.09 16.74
CA TYR A 56 -3.01 9.64 15.67
C TYR A 56 -3.82 10.41 14.60
N GLU A 57 -5.15 10.38 14.68
CA GLU A 57 -6.04 11.18 13.83
C GLU A 57 -6.42 12.54 14.46
N SER A 58 -5.97 12.82 15.69
CA SER A 58 -6.26 14.07 16.41
C SER A 58 -5.39 15.22 15.92
N LEU A 59 -5.60 15.64 14.67
CA LEU A 59 -4.77 16.63 13.96
C LEU A 59 -5.41 18.03 13.84
N GLY A 60 -6.63 18.22 14.34
CA GLY A 60 -7.39 19.45 14.15
C GLY A 60 -8.17 19.46 12.83
N GLN A 61 -8.29 20.63 12.18
CA GLN A 61 -8.99 20.75 10.90
C GLN A 61 -8.26 19.98 9.80
N ARG A 62 -8.99 19.14 9.07
CA ARG A 62 -8.49 18.36 7.94
C ARG A 62 -9.55 18.26 6.85
N ASP A 63 -9.15 17.76 5.69
CA ASP A 63 -10.09 17.42 4.61
C ASP A 63 -10.82 16.11 4.94
N ASP A 64 -11.97 16.22 5.63
CA ASP A 64 -12.80 15.07 5.97
C ASP A 64 -13.43 14.39 4.74
N ALA A 65 -13.63 15.13 3.64
CA ALA A 65 -14.13 14.55 2.40
C ALA A 65 -13.09 13.61 1.78
N CYS A 66 -11.80 13.97 1.86
CA CYS A 66 -10.69 13.10 1.47
C CYS A 66 -10.68 11.81 2.30
N VAL A 67 -10.84 11.89 3.63
CA VAL A 67 -10.91 10.69 4.47
C VAL A 67 -12.12 9.82 4.11
N ALA A 68 -13.30 10.42 3.93
CA ALA A 68 -14.52 9.70 3.56
C ALA A 68 -14.42 9.02 2.17
N ALA A 69 -13.69 9.62 1.22
CA ALA A 69 -13.52 9.05 -0.10
C ALA A 69 -12.68 7.76 -0.12
N ILE A 70 -11.87 7.49 0.92
CA ILE A 70 -11.16 6.20 1.07
C ILE A 70 -12.17 5.04 1.13
N GLU A 71 -13.31 5.23 1.81
CA GLU A 71 -14.37 4.22 1.90
C GLU A 71 -14.87 3.83 0.50
N LYS A 72 -15.04 4.81 -0.39
CA LYS A 72 -15.52 4.55 -1.77
C LYS A 72 -14.51 3.77 -2.59
N ALA A 73 -13.22 4.03 -2.40
CA ALA A 73 -12.15 3.25 -3.01
C ALA A 73 -12.13 1.80 -2.49
N VAL A 74 -12.32 1.60 -1.18
CA VAL A 74 -12.42 0.26 -0.58
C VAL A 74 -13.62 -0.50 -1.12
N VAL A 75 -14.82 0.11 -1.13
CA VAL A 75 -16.04 -0.52 -1.70
C VAL A 75 -15.85 -0.89 -3.16
N PHE A 76 -15.17 -0.05 -3.94
CA PHE A 76 -14.85 -0.37 -5.34
C PHE A 76 -13.94 -1.61 -5.44
N HIS A 77 -12.88 -1.69 -4.63
CA HIS A 77 -11.99 -2.85 -4.59
C HIS A 77 -12.71 -4.12 -4.12
N GLU A 78 -13.54 -4.03 -3.08
CA GLU A 78 -14.31 -5.17 -2.56
C GLU A 78 -15.28 -5.74 -3.60
N ARG A 79 -15.87 -4.88 -4.44
CA ARG A 79 -16.74 -5.31 -5.55
C ARG A 79 -16.00 -6.13 -6.62
N ILE A 80 -14.70 -5.91 -6.79
CA ILE A 80 -13.87 -6.68 -7.75
C ILE A 80 -13.29 -7.92 -7.08
N GLY A 81 -12.85 -7.79 -5.83
CA GLY A 81 -12.17 -8.83 -5.05
C GLY A 81 -10.66 -8.71 -5.14
N ALA A 82 -9.98 -8.76 -3.99
CA ALA A 82 -8.53 -8.61 -3.91
C ALA A 82 -7.78 -9.70 -4.70
N ASP A 83 -8.22 -10.95 -4.59
CA ASP A 83 -7.61 -12.09 -5.29
C ASP A 83 -7.74 -11.96 -6.81
N VAL A 84 -8.85 -11.40 -7.30
CA VAL A 84 -9.08 -11.16 -8.73
C VAL A 84 -8.13 -10.07 -9.24
N ILE A 85 -8.00 -8.98 -8.48
CA ILE A 85 -7.07 -7.89 -8.79
C ILE A 85 -5.63 -8.40 -8.82
N GLU A 86 -5.21 -9.16 -7.81
CA GLU A 86 -3.86 -9.71 -7.71
C GLU A 86 -3.58 -10.71 -8.84
N ALA A 87 -4.48 -11.65 -9.10
CA ALA A 87 -4.33 -12.61 -10.17
C ALA A 87 -4.15 -11.93 -11.54
N ARG A 88 -4.97 -10.91 -11.83
CA ARG A 88 -4.87 -10.15 -13.08
C ARG A 88 -3.58 -9.34 -13.17
N LEU A 89 -3.16 -8.72 -12.07
CA LEU A 89 -1.90 -7.98 -11.99
C LEU A 89 -0.71 -8.89 -12.31
N LEU A 90 -0.64 -10.05 -11.64
CA LEU A 90 0.41 -11.04 -11.84
C LEU A 90 0.40 -11.65 -13.24
N GLU A 91 -0.79 -11.91 -13.81
CA GLU A 91 -0.93 -12.35 -15.19
C GLU A 91 -0.28 -11.37 -16.17
N ILE A 92 -0.62 -10.09 -16.08
CA ILE A 92 -0.07 -9.03 -16.95
C ILE A 92 1.44 -8.90 -16.74
N THR A 93 1.89 -8.83 -15.49
CA THR A 93 3.33 -8.69 -15.19
C THR A 93 4.12 -9.89 -15.71
N ARG A 94 3.60 -11.12 -15.56
CA ARG A 94 4.26 -12.33 -16.06
C ARG A 94 4.33 -12.34 -17.57
N ALA A 95 3.23 -12.03 -18.26
CA ALA A 95 3.21 -11.94 -19.71
C ALA A 95 4.24 -10.93 -20.24
N LEU A 96 4.36 -9.78 -19.58
CA LEU A 96 5.35 -8.76 -19.94
C LEU A 96 6.80 -9.25 -19.73
N LYS A 97 7.10 -9.89 -18.59
CA LYS A 97 8.43 -10.45 -18.32
C LYS A 97 8.82 -11.51 -19.34
N VAL A 98 7.91 -12.43 -19.67
CA VAL A 98 8.15 -13.50 -20.64
C VAL A 98 8.38 -12.89 -22.03
N GLY A 99 7.48 -12.02 -22.48
CA GLY A 99 7.60 -11.40 -23.79
C GLY A 99 8.87 -10.55 -23.96
N LEU A 100 9.31 -9.85 -22.91
CA LEU A 100 10.58 -9.12 -22.95
C LEU A 100 11.78 -10.05 -23.08
N ARG A 101 11.80 -11.16 -22.35
CA ARG A 101 12.87 -12.16 -22.45
C ARG A 101 12.97 -12.79 -23.83
N GLU A 102 11.82 -13.09 -24.44
CA GLU A 102 11.75 -13.67 -25.78
C GLU A 102 12.24 -12.70 -26.86
N ARG A 103 11.90 -11.41 -26.74
CA ARG A 103 12.20 -10.40 -27.76
C ARG A 103 13.55 -9.73 -27.59
N ILE A 104 14.08 -9.66 -26.37
CA ILE A 104 15.33 -9.01 -26.04
C ILE A 104 16.18 -10.01 -25.24
N PRO A 105 16.95 -10.89 -25.90
CA PRO A 105 17.73 -11.92 -25.20
C PRO A 105 18.76 -11.37 -24.20
N THR A 106 19.18 -10.12 -24.39
CA THR A 106 20.12 -9.41 -23.49
C THR A 106 19.43 -8.73 -22.30
N VAL A 107 18.09 -8.78 -22.20
CA VAL A 107 17.38 -8.14 -21.08
C VAL A 107 17.78 -8.78 -19.76
N GLU A 108 18.07 -7.94 -18.77
CA GLU A 108 18.39 -8.37 -17.43
C GLU A 108 17.34 -7.82 -16.45
N PHE A 109 16.64 -8.70 -15.75
CA PHE A 109 15.61 -8.31 -14.78
C PHE A 109 16.21 -8.11 -13.40
N HIS A 110 15.93 -6.95 -12.79
CA HIS A 110 16.18 -6.70 -11.38
C HIS A 110 15.00 -7.16 -10.52
N THR A 111 13.78 -7.03 -11.03
CA THR A 111 12.60 -7.62 -10.39
C THR A 111 12.62 -9.14 -10.57
N PRO A 112 12.46 -9.94 -9.49
CA PRO A 112 12.42 -11.39 -9.58
C PRO A 112 11.34 -11.91 -10.55
N MET A 113 11.58 -13.05 -11.18
CA MET A 113 10.61 -13.64 -12.11
C MET A 113 9.41 -14.27 -11.40
N GLY A 114 9.62 -14.82 -10.20
CA GLY A 114 8.58 -15.52 -9.45
C GLY A 114 7.51 -14.59 -8.91
N ASP A 115 6.25 -15.03 -9.01
CA ASP A 115 5.08 -14.25 -8.60
C ASP A 115 5.01 -14.03 -7.08
N GLN A 116 5.53 -14.97 -6.29
CA GLN A 116 5.60 -14.84 -4.82
C GLN A 116 6.57 -13.75 -4.37
N THR A 117 7.45 -13.30 -5.26
CA THR A 117 8.54 -12.36 -4.98
C THR A 117 8.47 -11.10 -5.85
N SER A 118 7.33 -10.88 -6.52
CA SER A 118 7.13 -9.72 -7.39
C SER A 118 5.64 -9.34 -7.45
N SER A 119 5.35 -8.17 -8.01
CA SER A 119 3.98 -7.66 -8.14
C SER A 119 3.91 -6.74 -9.36
N GLY A 120 3.01 -5.75 -9.37
CA GLY A 120 2.72 -4.89 -10.51
C GLY A 120 3.84 -3.97 -11.03
N VAL A 121 5.01 -3.95 -10.38
CA VAL A 121 6.17 -3.16 -10.81
C VAL A 121 7.28 -4.08 -11.27
N MET A 122 7.86 -3.76 -12.41
CA MET A 122 8.97 -4.50 -13.00
C MET A 122 10.09 -3.54 -13.39
N VAL A 123 11.29 -3.86 -12.92
CA VAL A 123 12.53 -3.14 -13.19
C VAL A 123 13.48 -4.09 -13.92
N PHE A 124 14.02 -3.63 -15.03
CA PHE A 124 14.95 -4.37 -15.87
C PHE A 124 15.92 -3.38 -16.54
N ARG A 125 17.05 -3.88 -17.02
CA ARG A 125 17.98 -3.14 -17.87
C ARG A 125 18.16 -3.88 -19.20
N VAL A 126 18.41 -3.10 -20.25
CA VAL A 126 18.85 -3.62 -21.55
C VAL A 126 20.27 -3.09 -21.75
N PRO A 127 21.29 -3.96 -21.68
CA PRO A 127 22.66 -3.55 -21.94
C PRO A 127 22.79 -2.94 -23.34
N GLY A 128 23.57 -1.86 -23.44
CA GLY A 128 23.94 -1.29 -24.73
C GLY A 128 24.85 -2.23 -25.51
N PRO A 129 25.04 -1.99 -26.82
CA PRO A 129 26.03 -2.73 -27.59
C PRO A 129 27.42 -2.52 -26.99
N THR A 130 28.16 -3.62 -26.81
CA THR A 130 29.58 -3.64 -26.45
C THR A 130 30.43 -3.11 -27.59
#